data_AF-A0A3D9V6P1-F1
#
_entry.id   AF-A0A3D9V6P1-F1
#
_cell.length_a   1.000
_cell.length_b   1.000
_cell.length_c   1.000
_cell.angle_alpha   90.00
_cell.angle_beta   90.00
_cell.angle_gamma   90.00
#
_symmetry.space_group_name_H-M   'P 1'
#
loop_
_entity.id
_entity.type
_entity.pdbx_description
1 polymer ?
#
loop_
_entity_poly.entity_id
_entity_poly.type
_entity_poly.pdbx_seq_one_letter_code
_entity_poly.pdbx_strand_id
1 'polypeptide(L)'
;MSDVKLTAASVRQGCLKVLVSGVLVVAALYVLGLWLGRDPWADQGVPVTAPKSGTAKPTPTIPEPENGGIEEIKYDLQEKVLAWSGVQRPTEADCEIDEVPDSPRTFTCTVTYDGIEVPFTIRITDVTKALGMALFKWEVAEQKAVLTKEGVFAEFWRQGQAPEYTEMRCDDNIPATKVVEVGPTPYFCYYKSKRGDHHRARVIVADHGLQFLQDDKGEMEPRKE
;
A
#
# COMPACT_ATOMS: atom_id res chain seq x y z
N MET A 1 15.46 40.28 82.02
CA MET A 1 15.45 38.92 81.46
C MET A 1 14.07 38.69 80.87
N SER A 2 13.91 38.88 79.57
CA SER A 2 12.64 38.62 78.87
C SER A 2 13.00 37.86 77.59
N ASP A 3 12.68 36.57 77.58
CA ASP A 3 12.91 35.65 76.47
C ASP A 3 11.93 35.92 75.32
N VAL A 4 12.48 36.18 74.13
CA VAL A 4 11.75 36.21 72.86
C VAL A 4 11.79 34.81 72.26
N LYS A 5 10.70 34.05 72.39
CA LYS A 5 10.48 32.82 71.60
C LYS A 5 9.95 33.20 70.22
N LEU A 6 10.85 33.35 69.26
CA LEU A 6 10.51 33.42 67.83
C LEU A 6 10.21 32.01 67.31
N THR A 7 8.93 31.79 67.00
CA THR A 7 8.34 30.57 66.46
C THR A 7 8.88 30.22 65.07
N ALA A 8 9.68 29.16 64.98
CA ALA A 8 10.25 28.60 63.75
C ALA A 8 9.25 27.81 62.86
N ALA A 9 7.96 27.79 63.19
CA ALA A 9 6.98 26.92 62.54
C ALA A 9 6.46 27.46 61.19
N SER A 10 6.49 28.77 60.95
CA SER A 10 5.88 29.39 59.76
C SER A 10 6.70 29.22 58.48
N VAL A 11 8.01 28.97 58.56
CA VAL A 11 8.91 28.92 57.39
C VAL A 11 8.84 27.57 56.67
N ARG A 12 8.60 26.47 57.41
CA ARG A 12 8.51 25.12 56.84
C ARG A 12 7.29 24.92 55.94
N GLN A 13 6.20 25.64 56.21
CA GLN A 13 4.93 25.45 55.49
C GLN A 13 4.92 26.12 54.09
N GLY A 14 5.71 27.19 53.90
CA GLY A 14 5.87 27.84 52.59
C GLY A 14 6.81 27.07 51.65
N CYS A 15 7.90 26.50 52.19
CA CYS A 15 8.89 25.77 51.40
C CYS A 15 8.33 24.44 50.84
N LEU A 16 7.47 23.75 51.61
CA LEU A 16 6.83 22.51 51.16
C LEU A 16 5.85 22.75 50.00
N LYS A 17 5.10 23.87 50.00
CA LYS A 17 4.14 24.20 48.94
C LYS A 17 4.83 24.53 47.61
N VAL A 18 5.99 25.18 47.65
CA VAL A 18 6.77 25.53 46.45
C VAL A 18 7.40 24.28 45.82
N LEU A 19 7.92 23.36 46.64
CA LEU A 19 8.47 22.08 46.16
C LEU A 19 7.42 21.16 45.53
N VAL A 20 6.23 21.05 46.15
CA VAL A 20 5.14 20.23 45.60
C VAL A 20 4.61 20.81 44.29
N SER A 21 4.50 22.14 44.18
CA SER A 21 4.11 22.81 42.94
C SER A 21 5.15 22.64 41.82
N GLY A 22 6.44 22.72 42.13
CA GLY A 22 7.51 22.54 41.14
C GLY A 22 7.57 21.12 40.59
N VAL A 23 7.43 20.10 41.45
CA VAL A 23 7.39 18.70 41.04
C VAL A 23 6.17 18.40 40.18
N LEU A 24 5.00 18.95 40.52
CA LEU A 24 3.79 18.79 39.70
C LEU A 24 3.91 19.45 38.33
N VAL A 25 4.52 20.64 38.22
CA VAL A 25 4.74 21.31 36.93
C VAL A 25 5.73 20.52 36.08
N VAL A 26 6.83 20.04 36.65
CA VAL A 26 7.79 19.20 35.92
C VAL A 26 7.16 17.89 35.47
N ALA A 27 6.38 17.23 36.35
CA ALA A 27 5.65 16.02 35.98
C ALA A 27 4.60 16.29 34.88
N ALA A 28 3.85 17.39 34.97
CA ALA A 28 2.89 17.78 33.94
C ALA A 28 3.57 18.07 32.60
N LEU A 29 4.69 18.80 32.60
CA LEU A 29 5.49 19.05 31.39
C LEU A 29 6.11 17.78 30.82
N TYR A 30 6.53 16.84 31.68
CA TYR A 30 7.07 15.54 31.25
C TYR A 30 5.98 14.66 30.63
N VAL A 31 4.79 14.61 31.24
CA VAL A 31 3.62 13.90 30.69
C VAL A 31 3.14 14.56 29.40
N LEU A 32 3.12 15.90 29.31
CA LEU A 32 2.84 16.64 28.08
C LEU A 32 3.88 16.36 27.00
N GLY A 33 5.17 16.31 27.35
CA GLY A 33 6.24 15.96 26.40
C GLY A 33 6.11 14.53 25.87
N LEU A 34 5.76 13.57 26.73
CA LEU A 34 5.48 12.18 26.34
C LEU A 34 4.23 12.07 25.46
N TRP A 35 3.20 12.90 25.70
CA TRP A 35 2.00 12.96 24.87
C TRP A 35 2.25 13.63 23.51
N LEU A 36 3.02 14.72 23.49
CA LEU A 36 3.35 15.46 22.26
C LEU A 36 4.35 14.72 21.35
N GLY A 37 5.12 13.77 21.90
CA GLY A 37 6.06 12.94 21.15
C GLY A 37 5.53 11.55 20.75
N ARG A 38 4.29 11.20 21.14
CA ARG A 38 3.70 9.91 20.77
C ARG A 38 3.26 9.97 19.31
N ASP A 39 3.90 9.19 18.45
CA ASP A 39 3.47 8.95 17.07
C ASP A 39 1.99 8.48 17.12
N PRO A 40 1.02 9.28 16.65
CA PRO A 40 -0.39 8.92 16.71
C PRO A 40 -0.71 7.69 15.84
N TRP A 41 0.22 7.29 14.97
CA TRP A 41 0.17 6.10 14.12
C TRP A 41 1.08 4.98 14.63
N ALA A 42 1.69 5.11 15.82
CA ALA A 42 2.52 4.05 16.40
C ALA A 42 1.75 2.72 16.45
N ASP A 43 0.45 2.83 16.73
CA ASP A 43 -0.51 1.73 16.84
C ASP A 43 -1.27 1.44 15.51
N GLN A 44 -0.98 2.19 14.42
CA GLN A 44 -1.64 2.07 13.13
C GLN A 44 -0.71 1.45 12.08
N GLY A 45 -0.91 0.16 11.80
CA GLY A 45 -0.14 -0.57 10.80
C GLY A 45 1.33 -0.81 11.18
N VAL A 46 2.07 -1.38 10.24
CA VAL A 46 3.50 -1.71 10.38
C VAL A 46 4.36 -0.79 9.51
N PRO A 47 5.60 -0.47 9.93
CA PRO A 47 6.51 0.37 9.17
C PRO A 47 6.78 -0.17 7.77
N VAL A 48 6.78 0.73 6.78
CA VAL A 48 7.15 0.46 5.40
C VAL A 48 8.61 0.81 5.21
N THR A 49 9.43 -0.19 4.90
CA THR A 49 10.86 -0.03 4.62
C THR A 49 11.13 -0.11 3.12
N ALA A 50 12.34 0.29 2.71
CA ALA A 50 12.78 0.09 1.33
C ALA A 50 12.63 -1.38 0.90
N PRO A 51 12.13 -1.64 -0.32
CA PRO A 51 11.92 -2.99 -0.80
C PRO A 51 13.24 -3.74 -0.95
N LYS A 52 13.26 -5.01 -0.52
CA LYS A 52 14.45 -5.89 -0.61
C LYS A 52 14.76 -6.28 -2.05
N SER A 53 13.73 -6.38 -2.88
CA SER A 53 13.75 -6.82 -4.28
C SER A 53 14.28 -5.77 -5.27
N GLY A 54 14.78 -4.63 -4.77
CA GLY A 54 15.26 -3.52 -5.59
C GLY A 54 14.12 -2.61 -6.08
N THR A 55 14.46 -1.58 -6.86
CA THR A 55 13.50 -0.58 -7.36
C THR A 55 13.03 -0.86 -8.78
N ALA A 56 13.54 -1.90 -9.44
CA ALA A 56 13.17 -2.25 -10.80
C ALA A 56 11.69 -2.69 -10.86
N LYS A 57 10.99 -2.27 -11.92
CA LYS A 57 9.63 -2.76 -12.21
C LYS A 57 9.71 -4.26 -12.52
N PRO A 58 8.86 -5.11 -11.93
CA PRO A 58 8.78 -6.52 -12.29
C PRO A 58 8.40 -6.72 -13.76
N THR A 59 9.01 -7.69 -14.43
CA THR A 59 8.77 -8.01 -15.85
C THR A 59 8.64 -9.52 -16.05
N PRO A 60 7.88 -9.98 -17.06
CA PRO A 60 7.83 -11.40 -17.40
C PRO A 60 9.24 -11.96 -17.64
N THR A 61 9.47 -13.22 -17.26
CA THR A 61 10.77 -13.88 -17.48
C THR A 61 10.91 -14.41 -18.91
N ILE A 62 9.78 -14.61 -19.59
CA ILE A 62 9.73 -14.97 -21.01
C ILE A 62 10.10 -13.75 -21.88
N PRO A 63 10.76 -13.94 -23.03
CA PRO A 63 10.99 -12.86 -23.97
C PRO A 63 9.67 -12.32 -24.52
N GLU A 64 9.64 -11.02 -24.80
CA GLU A 64 8.53 -10.40 -25.52
C GLU A 64 8.39 -11.06 -26.91
N PRO A 65 7.20 -11.54 -27.29
CA PRO A 65 7.02 -12.26 -28.54
C PRO A 65 7.17 -11.31 -29.74
N GLU A 66 8.00 -11.70 -30.71
CA GLU A 66 8.20 -10.92 -31.94
C GLU A 66 6.99 -10.94 -32.88
N ASN A 67 6.17 -12.00 -32.78
CA ASN A 67 4.99 -12.23 -33.60
C ASN A 67 3.78 -12.24 -32.69
N GLY A 68 2.81 -11.36 -32.98
CA GLY A 68 1.58 -11.26 -32.21
C GLY A 68 0.76 -12.56 -32.17
N GLY A 69 -0.37 -12.55 -31.47
CA GLY A 69 -1.23 -13.73 -31.34
C GLY A 69 -1.52 -14.10 -29.90
N ILE A 70 -1.69 -15.40 -29.64
CA ILE A 70 -1.97 -15.88 -28.27
C ILE A 70 -0.78 -15.67 -27.34
N GLU A 71 0.46 -15.80 -27.84
CA GLU A 71 1.66 -15.57 -27.02
C GLU A 71 1.82 -14.10 -26.58
N GLU A 72 1.39 -13.15 -27.41
CA GLU A 72 1.32 -11.72 -27.03
C GLU A 72 0.31 -11.50 -25.90
N ILE A 73 -0.89 -12.09 -26.00
CA ILE A 73 -1.88 -12.05 -24.92
C ILE A 73 -1.30 -12.64 -23.63
N LYS A 74 -0.64 -13.81 -23.70
CA LYS A 74 -0.01 -14.46 -22.54
C LYS A 74 1.07 -13.58 -21.91
N TYR A 75 1.90 -12.93 -22.72
CA TYR A 75 2.94 -12.01 -22.24
C TYR A 75 2.32 -10.80 -21.53
N ASP A 76 1.33 -10.14 -22.14
CA ASP A 76 0.64 -8.97 -21.59
C ASP A 76 -0.07 -9.29 -20.27
N LEU A 77 -0.73 -10.45 -20.19
CA LEU A 77 -1.37 -10.90 -18.96
C LEU A 77 -0.36 -11.14 -17.83
N GLN A 78 0.82 -11.71 -18.13
CA GLN A 78 1.89 -11.86 -17.14
C GLN A 78 2.42 -10.50 -16.69
N GLU A 79 2.66 -9.56 -17.62
CA GLU A 79 3.13 -8.21 -17.28
C GLU A 79 2.13 -7.51 -16.36
N LYS A 80 0.83 -7.64 -16.66
CA LYS A 80 -0.26 -7.05 -15.88
C LYS A 80 -0.33 -7.64 -14.46
N VAL A 81 -0.20 -8.96 -14.32
CA VAL A 81 -0.13 -9.62 -13.01
C VAL A 81 1.08 -9.17 -12.21
N LEU A 82 2.23 -9.07 -12.85
CA LEU A 82 3.47 -8.58 -12.23
C LEU A 82 3.34 -7.13 -11.77
N ALA A 83 2.70 -6.27 -12.57
CA ALA A 83 2.45 -4.88 -12.23
C ALA A 83 1.54 -4.73 -10.99
N TRP A 84 0.49 -5.54 -10.84
CA TRP A 84 -0.32 -5.53 -9.62
C TRP A 84 0.42 -6.07 -8.41
N SER A 85 1.18 -7.15 -8.61
CA SER A 85 1.90 -7.79 -7.53
C SER A 85 3.04 -6.94 -6.98
N GLY A 86 3.54 -5.98 -7.77
CA GLY A 86 4.62 -5.06 -7.42
C GLY A 86 5.98 -5.72 -7.14
N VAL A 87 6.09 -7.05 -7.26
CA VAL A 87 7.24 -7.87 -6.88
C VAL A 87 7.53 -8.91 -7.94
N GLN A 88 8.81 -9.06 -8.30
CA GLN A 88 9.26 -10.09 -9.21
C GLN A 88 9.06 -11.48 -8.59
N ARG A 89 8.23 -12.30 -9.24
CA ARG A 89 8.04 -13.71 -8.96
C ARG A 89 7.89 -14.49 -10.28
N PRO A 90 8.05 -15.82 -10.26
CA PRO A 90 7.73 -16.64 -11.42
C PRO A 90 6.29 -16.44 -11.86
N THR A 91 6.10 -16.33 -13.17
CA THR A 91 4.80 -16.29 -13.83
C THR A 91 4.75 -17.25 -14.99
N GLU A 92 3.59 -17.86 -15.19
CA GLU A 92 3.27 -18.69 -16.35
C GLU A 92 1.87 -18.32 -16.81
N ALA A 93 1.59 -18.43 -18.10
CA ALA A 93 0.26 -18.15 -18.65
C ALA A 93 -0.18 -19.25 -19.60
N ASP A 94 -1.41 -19.70 -19.43
CA ASP A 94 -2.06 -20.69 -20.26
C ASP A 94 -3.42 -20.15 -20.76
N CYS A 95 -3.83 -20.53 -21.95
CA CYS A 95 -5.11 -20.12 -22.53
C CYS A 95 -5.82 -21.34 -23.11
N GLU A 96 -7.15 -21.36 -23.06
CA GLU A 96 -7.97 -22.45 -23.61
C GLU A 96 -7.82 -22.64 -25.14
N ILE A 97 -7.16 -21.69 -25.81
CA ILE A 97 -6.88 -21.71 -27.24
C ILE A 97 -5.40 -21.48 -27.48
N ASP A 98 -4.87 -22.16 -28.49
CA ASP A 98 -3.46 -22.04 -28.91
C ASP A 98 -3.29 -21.05 -30.08
N GLU A 99 -4.37 -20.76 -30.81
CA GLU A 99 -4.36 -19.91 -32.01
C GLU A 99 -5.48 -18.87 -31.99
N VAL A 100 -5.24 -17.74 -32.64
CA VAL A 100 -6.24 -16.67 -32.79
C VAL A 100 -7.42 -17.19 -33.62
N PRO A 101 -8.67 -17.10 -33.13
CA PRO A 101 -9.84 -17.57 -33.84
C PRO A 101 -10.14 -16.70 -35.08
N ASP A 102 -10.77 -17.31 -36.07
CA ASP A 102 -11.15 -16.65 -37.32
C ASP A 102 -12.30 -15.63 -37.18
N SER A 103 -12.94 -15.59 -36.01
CA SER A 103 -14.06 -14.71 -35.72
C SER A 103 -14.01 -14.26 -34.25
N PRO A 104 -14.65 -13.12 -33.90
CA PRO A 104 -14.79 -12.68 -32.52
C PRO A 104 -15.26 -13.79 -31.58
N ARG A 105 -14.55 -13.97 -30.47
CA ARG A 105 -14.78 -15.05 -29.50
C ARG A 105 -14.28 -14.65 -28.12
N THR A 106 -14.91 -15.23 -27.10
CA THR A 106 -14.45 -15.17 -25.71
C THR A 106 -13.83 -16.51 -25.30
N PHE A 107 -12.74 -16.46 -24.56
CA PHE A 107 -12.03 -17.62 -24.00
C PHE A 107 -11.35 -17.23 -22.70
N THR A 108 -10.96 -18.23 -21.91
CA THR A 108 -10.26 -18.00 -20.65
C THR A 108 -8.75 -18.17 -20.83
N CYS A 109 -8.00 -17.30 -20.16
CA CYS A 109 -6.59 -17.50 -19.89
C CYS A 109 -6.37 -17.50 -18.38
N THR A 110 -5.44 -18.31 -17.90
CA THR A 110 -5.03 -18.38 -16.50
C THR A 110 -3.56 -18.01 -16.41
N VAL A 111 -3.25 -17.02 -15.58
CA VAL A 111 -1.87 -16.70 -15.20
C VAL A 111 -1.59 -17.32 -13.84
N THR A 112 -0.55 -18.13 -13.73
CA THR A 112 -0.03 -18.64 -12.47
C THR A 112 1.05 -17.70 -11.96
N TYR A 113 0.83 -17.06 -10.81
CA TYR A 113 1.80 -16.19 -10.14
C TYR A 113 2.20 -16.80 -8.80
N ASP A 114 3.47 -17.16 -8.64
CA ASP A 114 3.98 -17.77 -7.40
C ASP A 114 3.11 -18.97 -6.92
N GLY A 115 2.62 -19.77 -7.87
CA GLY A 115 1.73 -20.91 -7.62
C GLY A 115 0.25 -20.59 -7.42
N ILE A 116 -0.17 -19.34 -7.62
CA ILE A 116 -1.57 -18.91 -7.49
C ILE A 116 -2.16 -18.60 -8.86
N GLU A 117 -3.30 -19.23 -9.17
CA GLU A 117 -4.01 -19.04 -10.44
C GLU A 117 -4.85 -17.75 -10.44
N VAL A 118 -4.68 -16.97 -11.50
CA VAL A 118 -5.38 -15.71 -11.76
C VAL A 118 -6.14 -15.86 -13.08
N PRO A 119 -7.46 -16.11 -13.04
CA PRO A 119 -8.24 -16.30 -14.26
C PRO A 119 -8.59 -14.95 -14.90
N PHE A 120 -8.51 -14.92 -16.21
CA PHE A 120 -8.89 -13.81 -17.08
C PHE A 120 -9.89 -14.29 -18.13
N THR A 121 -10.93 -13.51 -18.32
CA THR A 121 -11.84 -13.70 -19.46
C THR A 121 -11.41 -12.76 -20.57
N ILE A 122 -10.93 -13.31 -21.67
CA ILE A 122 -10.44 -12.55 -22.83
C ILE A 122 -11.51 -12.53 -23.90
N ARG A 123 -11.75 -11.37 -24.51
CA ARG A 123 -12.65 -11.20 -25.62
C ARG A 123 -11.91 -10.64 -26.82
N ILE A 124 -11.88 -11.41 -27.91
CA ILE A 124 -11.47 -10.90 -29.22
C ILE A 124 -12.68 -10.21 -29.84
N THR A 125 -12.53 -8.92 -30.13
CA THR A 125 -13.61 -8.03 -30.60
C THR A 125 -13.62 -7.85 -32.11
N ASP A 126 -12.45 -7.98 -32.75
CA ASP A 126 -12.28 -7.81 -34.19
C ASP A 126 -11.19 -8.75 -34.70
N VAL A 127 -11.40 -9.32 -35.89
CA VAL A 127 -10.45 -10.18 -36.59
C VAL A 127 -10.46 -9.77 -38.07
N THR A 128 -9.36 -9.19 -38.53
CA THR A 128 -9.17 -8.78 -39.91
C THR A 128 -8.04 -9.60 -40.53
N LYS A 129 -8.34 -10.32 -41.61
CA LYS A 129 -7.34 -11.03 -42.41
C LYS A 129 -6.93 -10.13 -43.59
N ALA A 130 -5.70 -9.65 -43.59
CA ALA A 130 -5.15 -8.84 -44.67
C ALA A 130 -3.76 -9.34 -45.06
N LEU A 131 -3.52 -9.52 -46.36
CA LEU A 131 -2.20 -9.89 -46.91
C LEU A 131 -1.56 -11.13 -46.27
N GLY A 132 -2.36 -12.12 -45.86
CA GLY A 132 -1.88 -13.34 -45.21
C GLY A 132 -1.55 -13.20 -43.72
N MET A 133 -1.80 -12.03 -43.12
CA MET A 133 -1.68 -11.80 -41.68
C MET A 133 -3.06 -11.66 -41.05
N ALA A 134 -3.24 -12.27 -39.87
CA ALA A 134 -4.41 -12.06 -39.03
C ALA A 134 -4.10 -10.92 -38.05
N LEU A 135 -4.78 -9.79 -38.20
CA LEU A 135 -4.80 -8.73 -37.20
C LEU A 135 -6.04 -8.93 -36.33
N PHE A 136 -5.90 -8.81 -35.02
CA PHE A 136 -7.01 -8.95 -34.10
C PHE A 136 -6.94 -7.88 -33.02
N LYS A 137 -8.11 -7.55 -32.45
CA LYS A 137 -8.23 -6.71 -31.27
C LYS A 137 -8.82 -7.53 -30.15
N TRP A 138 -8.30 -7.33 -28.95
CA TRP A 138 -8.77 -8.03 -27.78
C TRP A 138 -8.89 -7.09 -26.59
N GLU A 139 -9.70 -7.51 -25.61
CA GLU A 139 -9.88 -6.85 -24.33
C GLU A 139 -10.01 -7.89 -23.21
N VAL A 140 -9.72 -7.48 -21.98
CA VAL A 140 -10.03 -8.26 -20.78
C VAL A 140 -11.48 -7.95 -20.39
N ALA A 141 -12.38 -8.92 -20.58
CA ALA A 141 -13.79 -8.77 -20.24
C ALA A 141 -14.05 -8.88 -18.73
N GLU A 142 -13.29 -9.74 -18.04
CA GLU A 142 -13.32 -9.86 -16.57
C GLU A 142 -11.90 -9.92 -16.04
N GLN A 143 -11.60 -9.04 -15.10
CA GLN A 143 -10.25 -8.78 -14.64
C GLN A 143 -10.13 -9.04 -13.14
N LYS A 144 -9.37 -10.08 -12.80
CA LYS A 144 -8.90 -10.30 -11.43
C LYS A 144 -7.45 -9.88 -11.32
N ALA A 145 -7.04 -9.49 -10.13
CA ALA A 145 -5.71 -8.99 -9.85
C ALA A 145 -5.06 -9.71 -8.67
N VAL A 146 -3.74 -9.66 -8.61
CA VAL A 146 -2.96 -10.17 -7.47
C VAL A 146 -2.59 -9.03 -6.56
N LEU A 147 -3.07 -9.09 -5.32
CA LEU A 147 -2.66 -8.20 -4.24
C LEU A 147 -1.63 -8.92 -3.36
N THR A 148 -0.44 -8.34 -3.20
CA THR A 148 0.58 -8.86 -2.29
C THR A 148 0.92 -7.82 -1.22
N LYS A 149 1.19 -8.26 0.01
CA LYS A 149 1.68 -7.37 1.07
C LYS A 149 3.00 -6.72 0.68
N GLU A 150 3.92 -7.52 0.12
CA GLU A 150 5.23 -7.04 -0.31
C GLU A 150 5.11 -5.98 -1.42
N GLY A 151 4.21 -6.17 -2.39
CA GLY A 151 3.95 -5.24 -3.48
C GLY A 151 3.33 -3.93 -3.03
N VAL A 152 2.35 -3.98 -2.13
CA VAL A 152 1.77 -2.78 -1.52
C VAL A 152 2.85 -1.96 -0.83
N PHE A 153 3.72 -2.61 -0.06
CA PHE A 153 4.76 -1.92 0.70
C PHE A 153 5.82 -1.34 -0.24
N ALA A 154 6.25 -2.11 -1.25
CA ALA A 154 7.21 -1.67 -2.24
C ALA A 154 6.70 -0.47 -3.05
N GLU A 155 5.45 -0.54 -3.53
CA GLU A 155 4.87 0.52 -4.34
C GLU A 155 4.59 1.78 -3.51
N PHE A 156 4.07 1.62 -2.30
CA PHE A 156 3.86 2.76 -1.39
C PHE A 156 5.18 3.46 -1.05
N TRP A 157 6.22 2.68 -0.75
CA TRP A 157 7.56 3.22 -0.52
C TRP A 157 8.06 4.00 -1.74
N ARG A 158 7.94 3.45 -2.96
CA ARG A 158 8.36 4.10 -4.21
C ARG A 158 7.61 5.43 -4.43
N GLN A 159 6.29 5.42 -4.30
CA GLN A 159 5.46 6.62 -4.48
C GLN A 159 5.75 7.70 -3.43
N GLY A 160 6.17 7.30 -2.23
CA GLY A 160 6.52 8.22 -1.16
C GLY A 160 7.90 8.89 -1.27
N GLN A 161 8.79 8.43 -2.15
CA GLN A 161 10.14 8.99 -2.25
C GLN A 161 10.14 10.43 -2.79
N ALA A 162 9.55 10.64 -3.97
CA ALA A 162 9.51 11.96 -4.61
C ALA A 162 8.77 13.05 -3.80
N PRO A 163 7.60 12.77 -3.17
CA PRO A 163 6.92 13.73 -2.31
C PRO A 163 7.48 13.79 -0.87
N GLU A 164 8.55 13.05 -0.57
CA GLU A 164 9.23 13.03 0.73
C GLU A 164 8.31 12.62 1.89
N TYR A 165 7.60 11.50 1.74
CA TYR A 165 6.81 10.92 2.82
C TYR A 165 7.71 10.43 3.95
N THR A 166 7.28 10.69 5.18
CA THR A 166 7.93 10.24 6.40
C THR A 166 6.98 9.36 7.21
N GLU A 167 7.51 8.56 8.14
CA GLU A 167 6.71 7.71 9.03
C GLU A 167 5.73 6.77 8.27
N MET A 168 6.13 6.29 7.09
CA MET A 168 5.30 5.44 6.22
C MET A 168 4.95 4.11 6.90
N ARG A 169 3.67 3.78 6.92
CA ARG A 169 3.11 2.55 7.50
C ARG A 169 2.01 1.98 6.62
N CYS A 170 1.72 0.69 6.72
CA CYS A 170 0.57 0.05 6.07
C CYS A 170 -0.09 -0.96 7.00
N ASP A 171 -1.37 -1.24 6.79
CA ASP A 171 -2.10 -2.21 7.61
C ASP A 171 -1.40 -3.59 7.66
N ASP A 172 -1.34 -4.20 8.84
CA ASP A 172 -0.64 -5.48 9.02
C ASP A 172 -1.43 -6.67 8.44
N ASN A 173 -2.75 -6.54 8.36
CA ASN A 173 -3.66 -7.59 7.89
C ASN A 173 -3.76 -7.67 6.35
N ILE A 174 -2.95 -6.92 5.61
CA ILE A 174 -2.80 -7.11 4.16
C ILE A 174 -2.30 -8.54 3.92
N PRO A 175 -2.97 -9.33 3.06
CA PRO A 175 -2.63 -10.73 2.83
C PRO A 175 -1.25 -10.83 2.19
N ALA A 176 -0.51 -11.90 2.50
CA ALA A 176 0.78 -12.16 1.86
C ALA A 176 0.64 -12.15 0.33
N THR A 177 -0.32 -12.94 -0.19
CA THR A 177 -0.77 -12.92 -1.58
C THR A 177 -2.25 -13.28 -1.64
N LYS A 178 -3.05 -12.59 -2.46
CA LYS A 178 -4.47 -12.89 -2.67
C LYS A 178 -4.95 -12.42 -4.03
N VAL A 179 -5.79 -13.22 -4.68
CA VAL A 179 -6.55 -12.79 -5.86
C VAL A 179 -7.74 -11.95 -5.43
N VAL A 180 -7.89 -10.75 -5.99
CA VAL A 180 -8.91 -9.77 -5.65
C VAL A 180 -9.52 -9.17 -6.91
N GLU A 181 -10.69 -8.55 -6.75
CA GLU A 181 -11.29 -7.70 -7.79
C GLU A 181 -10.49 -6.39 -7.94
N VAL A 182 -10.50 -5.85 -9.15
CA VAL A 182 -9.97 -4.51 -9.42
C VAL A 182 -10.85 -3.47 -8.72
N GLY A 183 -10.22 -2.49 -8.09
CA GLY A 183 -10.89 -1.39 -7.41
C GLY A 183 -10.38 -1.16 -5.99
N PRO A 184 -11.16 -0.44 -5.16
CA PRO A 184 -10.79 -0.12 -3.79
C PRO A 184 -10.73 -1.37 -2.91
N THR A 185 -9.66 -1.52 -2.15
CA THR A 185 -9.51 -2.57 -1.14
C THR A 185 -9.92 -2.04 0.24
N PRO A 186 -10.14 -2.91 1.24
CA PRO A 186 -10.36 -2.48 2.62
C PRO A 186 -9.07 -2.04 3.34
N TYR A 187 -7.92 -2.08 2.69
CA TYR A 187 -6.61 -1.82 3.29
C TYR A 187 -6.17 -0.38 3.11
N PHE A 188 -5.37 0.10 4.07
CA PHE A 188 -4.85 1.45 4.10
C PHE A 188 -3.34 1.47 4.34
N CYS A 189 -2.73 2.54 3.85
CA CYS A 189 -1.40 2.98 4.21
C CYS A 189 -1.45 4.40 4.76
N TYR A 190 -0.46 4.74 5.56
CA TYR A 190 -0.38 5.94 6.35
C TYR A 190 0.96 6.59 6.12
N TYR A 191 0.99 7.91 6.08
CA TYR A 191 2.23 8.65 5.94
C TYR A 191 2.09 10.04 6.54
N LYS A 192 3.23 10.63 6.82
CA LYS A 192 3.36 12.03 7.16
C LYS A 192 3.97 12.78 6.00
N SER A 193 3.29 13.82 5.53
CA SER A 193 3.77 14.66 4.44
C SER A 193 5.00 15.45 4.87
N LYS A 194 5.73 16.02 3.91
CA LYS A 194 6.83 16.96 4.16
C LYS A 194 6.44 18.14 5.06
N ARG A 195 5.15 18.51 5.09
CA ARG A 195 4.61 19.60 5.93
C ARG A 195 4.32 19.16 7.36
N GLY A 196 4.41 17.87 7.66
CA GLY A 196 4.11 17.29 8.96
C GLY A 196 2.66 16.84 9.13
N ASP A 197 1.83 16.98 8.09
CA ASP A 197 0.43 16.54 8.08
C ASP A 197 0.37 15.01 7.96
N HIS A 198 -0.55 14.39 8.72
CA HIS A 198 -0.75 12.96 8.65
C HIS A 198 -1.88 12.62 7.69
N HIS A 199 -1.64 11.64 6.84
CA HIS A 199 -2.58 11.20 5.82
C HIS A 199 -2.82 9.70 5.90
N ARG A 200 -4.06 9.34 5.59
CA ARG A 200 -4.46 7.96 5.31
C ARG A 200 -4.74 7.84 3.83
N ALA A 201 -4.15 6.84 3.19
CA ALA A 201 -4.38 6.50 1.80
C ALA A 201 -4.96 5.09 1.67
N ARG A 202 -6.06 4.95 0.93
CA ARG A 202 -6.64 3.65 0.63
C ARG A 202 -5.84 2.97 -0.46
N VAL A 203 -5.56 1.68 -0.28
CA VAL A 203 -4.94 0.83 -1.30
C VAL A 203 -6.00 0.51 -2.36
N ILE A 204 -5.71 0.86 -3.61
CA ILE A 204 -6.56 0.61 -4.77
C ILE A 204 -5.79 -0.28 -5.73
N VAL A 205 -6.45 -1.36 -6.16
CA VAL A 205 -6.00 -2.15 -7.29
C VAL A 205 -6.55 -1.50 -8.56
N ALA A 206 -5.71 -0.77 -9.28
CA ALA A 206 -6.08 -0.13 -10.55
C ALA A 206 -5.71 -1.03 -11.74
N ASP A 207 -6.14 -0.67 -12.95
CA ASP A 207 -5.89 -1.50 -14.14
C ASP A 207 -4.41 -1.72 -14.46
N HIS A 208 -3.54 -0.78 -14.08
CA HIS A 208 -2.11 -0.78 -14.40
C HIS A 208 -1.20 -1.00 -13.17
N GLY A 209 -1.75 -1.38 -12.02
CA GLY A 209 -0.97 -1.58 -10.79
C GLY A 209 -1.66 -1.08 -9.54
N LEU A 210 -0.89 -0.89 -8.48
CA LEU A 210 -1.39 -0.40 -7.20
C LEU A 210 -1.37 1.14 -7.16
N GLN A 211 -2.43 1.71 -6.61
CA GLN A 211 -2.58 3.15 -6.38
C GLN A 211 -2.97 3.42 -4.94
N PHE A 212 -2.67 4.63 -4.47
CA PHE A 212 -2.94 5.06 -3.10
C PHE A 212 -3.72 6.37 -3.17
N LEU A 213 -5.02 6.29 -2.87
CA LEU A 213 -5.88 7.47 -2.88
C LEU A 213 -6.00 8.02 -1.46
N GLN A 214 -5.62 9.28 -1.27
CA GLN A 214 -5.81 9.97 0.00
C GLN A 214 -7.30 9.99 0.37
N ASP A 215 -7.61 9.52 1.59
CA ASP A 215 -8.97 9.47 2.09
C ASP A 215 -9.28 10.76 2.86
N ASP A 216 -9.68 11.80 2.12
CA ASP A 216 -9.97 13.14 2.66
C ASP A 216 -11.18 13.18 3.61
N LYS A 217 -11.94 12.07 3.70
CA LYS A 217 -13.03 11.92 4.69
C LYS A 217 -12.52 11.47 6.06
N GLY A 218 -11.20 11.32 6.22
CA GLY A 218 -10.52 10.93 7.44
C GLY A 218 -10.00 12.11 8.28
N GLU A 219 -10.62 13.30 8.20
CA GLU A 219 -10.47 14.30 9.26
C GLU A 219 -11.01 13.66 10.55
N MET A 220 -10.10 13.05 11.31
CA MET A 220 -10.40 12.28 12.51
C MET A 220 -11.12 13.21 13.49
N GLU A 221 -12.42 13.03 13.66
CA GLU A 221 -13.05 13.40 14.91
C GLU A 221 -12.21 12.76 16.03
N PRO A 222 -11.67 13.54 16.99
CA PRO A 222 -10.96 12.98 18.11
C PRO A 222 -11.93 12.04 18.82
N ARG A 223 -11.54 10.76 18.92
CA ARG A 223 -12.32 9.73 19.60
C ARG A 223 -12.55 10.23 21.04
N LYS A 224 -13.77 10.65 21.36
CA LYS A 224 -14.17 10.94 22.74
C LYS A 224 -14.14 9.63 23.50
N GLU A 225 -13.27 9.57 24.51
CA GLU A 225 -13.25 8.55 25.55
C GLU A 225 -14.56 8.54 26.35
#